data_AF-A0A9W8WWX3-F1
#
_entry.id   AF-A0A9W8WWX3-F1
#
_cell.length_a   1.000
_cell.length_b   1.000
_cell.length_c   1.000
_cell.angle_alpha   90.00
_cell.angle_beta   90.00
_cell.angle_gamma   90.00
#
_symmetry.space_group_name_H-M   'P 1'
#
loop_
_entity.id
_entity.type
_entity.pdbx_description
1 polymer ?
#
loop_
_entity_poly.entity_id
_entity_poly.type
_entity_poly.pdbx_seq_one_letter_code
_entity_poly.pdbx_strand_id
1 'polypeptide(L)'
;MNPRSYFLRSVQHRLDVVVQSHEYLVEKLKEGFEVWVKEHDARGIRPGHQAIRHQQLEDSLHCIGEMTKVFRNLRQRFSRARDGWERFSGPRGDILYFEDLRNGNARDALHKIEESFEKMSDLERELHVMLDTCSEETKAFSLHLEVGKHGMKRAMTIKTEEAATSAANSEKFAGEMARATRVNMQLLIITTAVVIALQYFCSDQALFSFERNSRTFWISLCVLVPGLSVLFFVLNALDHVKFIFFDRFYGRLGNAVTPTIEPV
;
A
#
# COMPACT_ATOMS: atom_id res chain seq x y z
N MET A 1 -31.07 -28.61 -58.48
CA MET A 1 -30.98 -27.59 -57.42
C MET A 1 -29.80 -26.67 -57.75
N ASN A 2 -29.97 -25.35 -57.77
CA ASN A 2 -28.87 -24.43 -58.11
C ASN A 2 -27.86 -24.36 -56.94
N PRO A 3 -26.57 -24.69 -57.16
CA PRO A 3 -25.57 -24.74 -56.08
C PRO A 3 -25.37 -23.38 -55.40
N ARG A 4 -25.54 -22.26 -56.11
CA ARG A 4 -25.43 -20.91 -55.55
C ARG A 4 -26.54 -20.61 -54.55
N SER A 5 -27.77 -21.03 -54.84
CA SER A 5 -28.88 -20.91 -53.91
C SER A 5 -28.70 -21.80 -52.67
N TYR A 6 -28.12 -22.99 -52.83
CA TYR A 6 -27.77 -23.85 -51.70
C TYR A 6 -26.70 -23.22 -50.81
N PHE A 7 -25.65 -22.66 -51.42
CA PHE A 7 -24.60 -21.94 -50.70
C PHE A 7 -25.16 -20.79 -49.85
N LEU A 8 -25.98 -19.91 -50.44
CA LEU A 8 -26.59 -18.79 -49.70
C LEU A 8 -27.41 -19.26 -48.51
N ARG A 9 -28.24 -20.29 -48.66
CA ARG A 9 -29.01 -20.87 -47.55
C ARG A 9 -28.11 -21.46 -46.46
N SER A 10 -27.02 -22.12 -46.85
CA SER A 10 -26.06 -22.66 -45.88
C SER A 10 -25.32 -21.55 -45.13
N VAL A 11 -24.96 -20.45 -45.79
CA VAL A 11 -24.34 -19.29 -45.16
C VAL A 11 -25.32 -18.61 -44.22
N GLN A 12 -26.54 -18.37 -44.67
CA GLN A 12 -27.62 -17.81 -43.87
C GLN A 12 -27.81 -18.60 -42.57
N HIS A 13 -28.02 -19.92 -42.66
CA HIS A 13 -28.24 -20.74 -41.46
C HIS A 13 -27.05 -20.70 -40.48
N ARG A 14 -25.81 -20.65 -40.99
CA ARG A 14 -24.63 -20.52 -40.14
C ARG A 14 -24.54 -19.15 -39.49
N LEU A 15 -24.86 -18.09 -40.23
CA LEU A 15 -24.88 -16.74 -39.70
C LEU A 15 -25.96 -16.57 -38.63
N ASP A 16 -27.15 -17.12 -38.83
CA ASP A 16 -28.23 -17.11 -37.83
C ASP A 16 -27.73 -17.69 -36.48
N VAL A 17 -27.06 -18.85 -36.51
CA VAL A 17 -26.49 -19.48 -35.31
C VAL A 17 -25.37 -18.63 -34.70
N VAL A 18 -24.50 -18.07 -35.55
CA VAL A 18 -23.39 -17.22 -35.09
C VAL A 18 -23.93 -15.96 -34.42
N VAL A 19 -24.88 -15.25 -35.04
CA VAL A 19 -25.49 -14.04 -34.48
C VAL A 19 -26.16 -14.35 -33.16
N GLN A 20 -27.02 -15.37 -33.10
CA GLN A 20 -27.70 -15.74 -31.86
C GLN A 20 -26.73 -16.06 -30.71
N SER A 21 -25.65 -16.78 -31.00
CA SER A 21 -24.61 -17.08 -30.00
C SER A 21 -23.89 -15.82 -29.52
N HIS A 22 -23.67 -14.85 -30.40
CA HIS A 22 -22.99 -13.61 -30.07
C HIS A 22 -23.91 -12.62 -29.35
N GLU A 23 -25.18 -12.54 -29.72
CA GLU A 23 -26.21 -11.78 -28.98
C GLU A 23 -26.25 -12.25 -27.52
N TYR A 24 -26.39 -13.56 -27.30
CA TYR A 24 -26.39 -14.13 -25.96
C TYR A 24 -25.11 -13.80 -25.19
N LEU A 25 -23.94 -13.90 -25.83
CA LEU A 25 -22.67 -13.58 -25.18
C LEU A 25 -22.57 -12.11 -24.79
N VAL A 26 -22.93 -11.19 -25.69
CA VAL A 26 -22.89 -9.75 -25.43
C VAL A 26 -23.89 -9.38 -24.33
N GLU A 27 -25.09 -9.96 -24.33
CA GLU A 27 -26.08 -9.78 -23.28
C GLU A 27 -25.54 -10.22 -21.91
N LYS A 28 -24.93 -11.41 -21.83
CA LYS A 28 -24.35 -11.91 -20.57
C LYS A 28 -23.17 -11.09 -20.09
N LEU A 29 -22.34 -10.61 -21.01
CA LEU A 29 -21.23 -9.71 -20.69
C LEU A 29 -21.73 -8.38 -20.16
N LYS A 30 -22.78 -7.83 -20.76
CA LYS A 30 -23.42 -6.59 -20.29
C LYS A 30 -24.04 -6.75 -18.91
N GLU A 31 -24.81 -7.81 -18.68
CA GLU A 31 -25.38 -8.11 -17.35
C GLU A 31 -24.26 -8.20 -16.30
N GLY A 32 -23.20 -8.95 -16.59
CA GLY A 32 -22.07 -9.09 -15.67
C GLY A 32 -21.35 -7.76 -15.42
N PHE A 33 -21.19 -6.93 -16.45
CA PHE A 33 -20.59 -5.61 -16.34
C PHE A 33 -21.46 -4.66 -15.50
N GLU A 34 -22.77 -4.62 -15.74
CA GLU A 34 -23.69 -3.78 -14.96
C GLU A 34 -23.76 -4.19 -13.49
N VAL A 35 -23.74 -5.49 -13.20
CA VAL A 35 -23.65 -5.99 -11.82
C VAL A 35 -22.34 -5.54 -11.17
N TRP A 36 -21.23 -5.68 -11.88
CA TRP A 36 -19.91 -5.26 -11.38
C TRP A 36 -19.85 -3.76 -11.08
N VAL A 37 -20.40 -2.91 -11.97
CA VAL A 37 -20.50 -1.46 -11.76
C VAL A 37 -21.35 -1.14 -10.53
N LYS A 38 -22.57 -1.72 -10.44
CA LYS A 38 -23.47 -1.49 -9.29
C LYS A 38 -22.84 -1.89 -7.96
N GLU A 39 -22.13 -3.02 -7.93
CA GLU A 39 -21.43 -3.46 -6.72
C GLU A 39 -20.30 -2.52 -6.32
N HIS A 40 -19.62 -1.88 -7.27
CA HIS A 40 -18.57 -0.91 -6.98
C HIS A 40 -19.14 0.42 -6.48
N ASP A 41 -20.19 0.93 -7.12
CA ASP A 41 -20.91 2.14 -6.67
C ASP A 41 -21.47 1.97 -5.25
N ALA A 42 -22.10 0.82 -4.97
CA ALA A 42 -22.68 0.53 -3.66
C ALA A 42 -21.62 0.39 -2.55
N ARG A 43 -20.40 -0.01 -2.90
CA ARG A 43 -19.25 -0.07 -1.97
C ARG A 43 -18.64 1.30 -1.68
N GLY A 44 -19.29 2.38 -2.15
CA GLY A 44 -19.01 3.79 -1.92
C GLY A 44 -18.06 4.04 -0.75
N ILE A 45 -16.93 4.65 -1.08
CA ILE A 45 -15.72 4.87 -0.28
C ILE A 45 -16.02 5.07 1.22
N ARG A 46 -16.18 3.97 1.96
CA ARG A 46 -16.39 4.05 3.42
C ARG A 46 -15.09 4.47 4.08
N PRO A 47 -15.05 5.59 4.84
CA PRO A 47 -13.85 6.01 5.56
C PRO A 47 -13.59 5.02 6.70
N GLY A 48 -12.48 4.28 6.65
CA GLY A 48 -12.13 3.37 7.73
C GLY A 48 -10.83 2.57 7.56
N HIS A 49 -10.52 2.07 6.36
CA HIS A 49 -9.35 1.20 6.15
C HIS A 49 -8.62 1.51 4.84
N GLN A 50 -7.57 2.35 4.90
CA GLN A 50 -6.84 2.81 3.70
C GLN A 50 -6.03 1.71 3.01
N ALA A 51 -5.41 0.79 3.76
CA ALA A 51 -4.61 -0.30 3.17
C ALA A 51 -5.47 -1.30 2.39
N ILE A 52 -6.59 -1.75 2.99
CA ILE A 52 -7.56 -2.64 2.34
C ILE A 52 -8.14 -1.98 1.08
N ARG A 53 -8.33 -0.65 1.10
CA ARG A 53 -8.84 0.13 -0.03
C ARG A 53 -7.89 0.15 -1.23
N HIS A 54 -6.57 0.23 -1.01
CA HIS A 54 -5.62 0.26 -2.12
C HIS A 54 -5.62 -1.06 -2.89
N GLN A 55 -5.58 -2.18 -2.16
CA GLN A 55 -5.63 -3.51 -2.77
C GLN A 55 -6.94 -3.75 -3.52
N GLN A 56 -8.08 -3.40 -2.91
CA GLN A 56 -9.38 -3.49 -3.59
C GLN A 56 -9.42 -2.68 -4.89
N LEU A 57 -8.84 -1.47 -4.89
CA LEU A 57 -8.79 -0.61 -6.06
C LEU A 57 -7.89 -1.18 -7.17
N GLU A 58 -6.76 -1.78 -6.80
CA GLU A 58 -5.89 -2.49 -7.74
C GLU A 58 -6.58 -3.72 -8.35
N ASP A 59 -7.30 -4.49 -7.53
CA ASP A 59 -8.08 -5.64 -8.00
C ASP A 59 -9.20 -5.20 -8.96
N SER A 60 -9.89 -4.09 -8.67
CA SER A 60 -10.89 -3.49 -9.56
C SER A 60 -10.27 -3.05 -10.89
N LEU A 61 -9.10 -2.39 -10.85
CA LEU A 61 -8.35 -1.99 -12.05
C LEU A 61 -7.86 -3.19 -12.88
N HIS A 62 -7.49 -4.28 -12.22
CA HIS A 62 -7.15 -5.52 -12.91
C HIS A 62 -8.39 -6.12 -13.60
N CYS A 63 -9.51 -6.21 -12.88
CA CYS A 63 -10.77 -6.74 -13.40
C CYS A 63 -11.29 -5.96 -14.62
N ILE A 64 -11.31 -4.63 -14.54
CA ILE A 64 -11.74 -3.78 -15.66
C ILE A 64 -10.78 -3.88 -16.86
N GLY A 65 -9.49 -4.09 -16.60
CA GLY A 65 -8.48 -4.38 -17.62
C GLY A 65 -8.78 -5.66 -18.39
N GLU A 66 -9.15 -6.74 -17.68
CA GLU A 66 -9.53 -8.01 -18.31
C GLU A 66 -10.84 -7.89 -19.11
N MET A 67 -11.86 -7.23 -18.55
CA MET A 67 -13.12 -6.96 -19.27
C MET A 67 -12.88 -6.16 -20.56
N THR A 68 -12.05 -5.12 -20.49
CA THR A 68 -11.65 -4.30 -21.64
C THR A 68 -11.00 -5.15 -22.74
N LYS A 69 -10.14 -6.11 -22.38
CA LYS A 69 -9.52 -7.03 -23.36
C LYS A 69 -10.57 -7.89 -24.05
N VAL A 70 -11.53 -8.43 -23.29
CA VAL A 70 -12.62 -9.25 -23.83
C VAL A 70 -13.47 -8.45 -24.81
N PHE A 71 -13.96 -7.26 -24.41
CA PHE A 71 -14.79 -6.41 -25.28
C PHE A 71 -14.06 -6.01 -26.56
N ARG A 72 -12.77 -5.63 -26.44
CA ARG A 72 -11.94 -5.27 -27.59
C ARG A 72 -11.76 -6.44 -28.56
N ASN A 73 -11.54 -7.65 -28.04
CA ASN A 73 -11.38 -8.85 -28.88
C ASN A 73 -12.66 -9.16 -29.66
N LEU A 74 -13.81 -9.16 -28.98
CA LEU A 74 -15.11 -9.40 -29.62
C LEU A 74 -15.42 -8.34 -30.68
N ARG A 75 -15.25 -7.06 -30.33
CA ARG A 75 -15.45 -5.95 -31.26
C ARG A 75 -14.58 -6.09 -32.51
N GLN A 76 -13.30 -6.44 -32.34
CA GLN A 76 -12.39 -6.63 -33.47
C GLN A 76 -12.84 -7.79 -34.38
N ARG A 77 -13.43 -8.86 -33.82
CA ARG A 77 -13.97 -9.96 -34.62
C ARG A 77 -15.19 -9.52 -35.42
N PHE A 78 -16.11 -8.75 -34.83
CA PHE A 78 -17.27 -8.20 -35.55
C PHE A 78 -16.86 -7.23 -36.63
N SER A 79 -15.96 -6.29 -36.33
CA SER A 79 -15.43 -5.36 -37.33
C SER A 79 -14.81 -6.11 -38.52
N ARG A 80 -13.99 -7.15 -38.29
CA ARG A 80 -13.44 -7.96 -39.40
C ARG A 80 -14.51 -8.68 -40.21
N ALA A 81 -15.54 -9.21 -39.56
CA ALA A 81 -16.64 -9.89 -40.25
C ALA A 81 -17.44 -8.90 -41.11
N ARG A 82 -17.75 -7.73 -40.55
CA ARG A 82 -18.44 -6.62 -41.23
C ARG A 82 -17.63 -6.09 -42.39
N ASP A 83 -16.33 -5.85 -42.24
CA ASP A 83 -15.44 -5.43 -43.34
C ASP A 83 -15.37 -6.52 -44.43
N GLY A 84 -15.48 -7.80 -44.04
CA GLY A 84 -15.65 -8.92 -44.98
C GLY A 84 -16.94 -8.80 -45.78
N TRP A 85 -18.06 -8.53 -45.11
CA TRP A 85 -19.36 -8.31 -45.74
C TRP A 85 -19.36 -7.10 -46.65
N GLU A 86 -18.86 -5.94 -46.22
CA GLU A 86 -18.80 -4.72 -47.03
C GLU A 86 -18.00 -4.93 -48.33
N ARG A 87 -16.90 -5.69 -48.28
CA ARG A 87 -16.15 -6.07 -49.48
C ARG A 87 -16.94 -7.01 -50.39
N PHE A 88 -17.70 -7.94 -49.80
CA PHE A 88 -18.54 -8.87 -50.55
C PHE A 88 -19.74 -8.18 -51.21
N SER A 89 -20.42 -7.28 -50.49
CA SER A 89 -21.65 -6.59 -50.91
C SER A 89 -21.40 -5.29 -51.69
N GLY A 90 -20.16 -4.80 -51.72
CA GLY A 90 -19.83 -3.54 -52.40
C GLY A 90 -19.99 -3.58 -53.93
N PRO A 91 -19.88 -2.42 -54.62
CA PRO A 91 -20.13 -2.31 -56.08
C PRO A 91 -19.22 -3.16 -56.98
N ARG A 92 -18.11 -3.65 -56.45
CA ARG A 92 -17.15 -4.56 -57.13
C ARG A 92 -17.00 -5.88 -56.39
N GLY A 93 -17.91 -6.16 -55.46
CA GLY A 93 -17.88 -7.35 -54.63
C GLY A 93 -18.48 -8.56 -55.35
N ASP A 94 -18.29 -9.71 -54.73
CA ASP A 94 -18.75 -10.99 -55.26
C ASP A 94 -20.27 -11.17 -55.16
N ILE A 95 -21.00 -10.23 -54.54
CA ILE A 95 -22.47 -10.27 -54.49
C ILE A 95 -23.11 -10.27 -55.88
N LEU A 96 -22.45 -9.64 -56.86
CA LEU A 96 -22.90 -9.61 -58.27
C LEU A 96 -23.01 -11.01 -58.88
N TYR A 97 -22.26 -11.98 -58.35
CA TYR A 97 -22.33 -13.39 -58.75
C TYR A 97 -23.70 -14.03 -58.46
N PHE A 98 -24.55 -13.38 -57.66
CA PHE A 98 -25.87 -13.84 -57.27
C PHE A 98 -27.02 -13.02 -57.88
N GLU A 99 -26.75 -11.96 -58.65
CA GLU A 99 -27.79 -11.06 -59.19
C GLU A 99 -28.76 -11.75 -60.17
N ASP A 100 -28.26 -12.70 -60.95
CA ASP A 100 -29.05 -13.45 -61.93
C ASP A 100 -29.99 -14.49 -61.27
N LEU A 101 -29.88 -14.72 -59.96
CA LEU A 101 -30.76 -15.63 -59.23
C LEU A 101 -32.15 -15.03 -59.07
N ARG A 102 -33.06 -15.39 -59.97
CA ARG A 102 -34.50 -15.05 -59.90
C ARG A 102 -35.28 -15.83 -58.83
N ASN A 103 -34.65 -16.82 -58.19
CA ASN A 103 -35.30 -17.65 -57.17
C ASN A 103 -35.57 -16.82 -55.91
N GLY A 104 -36.86 -16.64 -55.56
CA GLY A 104 -37.27 -15.88 -54.37
C GLY A 104 -36.59 -16.36 -53.08
N ASN A 105 -36.35 -17.67 -52.96
CA ASN A 105 -35.65 -18.24 -51.80
C ASN A 105 -34.18 -17.82 -51.68
N ALA A 106 -33.49 -17.58 -52.80
CA ALA A 106 -32.09 -17.16 -52.78
C ALA A 106 -31.98 -15.67 -52.42
N ARG A 107 -32.94 -14.86 -52.87
CA ARG A 107 -33.06 -13.44 -52.50
C ARG A 107 -33.41 -13.27 -51.02
N ASP A 108 -34.36 -14.06 -50.51
CA ASP A 108 -34.69 -14.11 -49.08
C ASP A 108 -33.46 -14.47 -48.23
N ALA A 109 -32.68 -15.48 -48.65
CA ALA A 109 -31.46 -15.85 -47.95
C ALA A 109 -30.42 -14.71 -47.93
N LEU A 110 -30.21 -13.99 -49.05
CA LEU A 110 -29.33 -12.83 -49.10
C LEU A 110 -29.79 -11.72 -48.16
N HIS A 111 -31.09 -11.41 -48.14
CA HIS A 111 -31.63 -10.38 -47.26
C HIS A 111 -31.44 -10.72 -45.78
N LYS A 112 -31.63 -11.99 -45.40
CA LYS A 112 -31.38 -12.45 -44.01
C LYS A 112 -29.91 -12.44 -43.63
N ILE A 113 -29.01 -12.70 -44.59
CA ILE A 113 -27.57 -12.53 -44.39
C ILE A 113 -27.24 -11.06 -44.11
N GLU A 114 -27.82 -10.14 -44.89
CA GLU A 114 -27.65 -8.70 -44.68
C GLU A 114 -28.15 -8.26 -43.29
N GLU A 115 -29.37 -8.66 -42.92
CA GLU A 115 -29.95 -8.42 -41.58
C GLU A 115 -29.05 -8.97 -40.45
N SER A 116 -28.42 -10.13 -40.66
CA SER A 116 -27.46 -10.71 -39.71
C SER A 116 -26.23 -9.82 -39.50
N PHE A 117 -25.71 -9.19 -40.56
CA PHE A 117 -24.59 -8.27 -40.46
C PHE A 117 -24.98 -6.92 -39.85
N GLU A 118 -26.22 -6.46 -40.06
CA GLU A 118 -26.78 -5.31 -39.34
C GLU A 118 -26.84 -5.58 -37.84
N LYS A 119 -27.35 -6.75 -37.42
CA LYS A 119 -27.34 -7.17 -36.01
C LYS A 119 -25.93 -7.22 -35.42
N MET A 120 -24.96 -7.77 -36.16
CA MET A 120 -23.55 -7.74 -35.72
C MET A 120 -23.01 -6.31 -35.55
N SER A 121 -23.42 -5.36 -36.39
CA SER A 121 -23.05 -3.95 -36.28
C SER A 121 -23.63 -3.30 -35.02
N ASP A 122 -24.87 -3.65 -34.66
CA ASP A 122 -25.49 -3.18 -33.42
C ASP A 122 -24.80 -3.76 -32.18
N LEU A 123 -24.46 -5.05 -32.18
CA LEU A 123 -23.64 -5.67 -31.12
C LEU A 123 -22.24 -5.03 -31.02
N GLU A 124 -21.62 -4.68 -32.16
CA GLU A 124 -20.34 -3.95 -32.17
C GLU A 124 -20.47 -2.58 -31.50
N ARG A 125 -21.56 -1.86 -31.77
CA ARG A 125 -21.85 -0.57 -31.15
C ARG A 125 -22.05 -0.69 -29.65
N GLU A 126 -22.76 -1.72 -29.19
CA GLU A 126 -22.95 -1.99 -27.77
C GLU A 126 -21.64 -2.32 -27.05
N LEU A 127 -20.78 -3.14 -27.66
CA LEU A 127 -19.42 -3.40 -27.17
C LEU A 127 -18.58 -2.13 -27.10
N HIS A 128 -18.75 -1.21 -28.05
CA HIS A 128 -18.06 0.08 -28.02
C HIS A 128 -18.51 0.95 -26.85
N VAL A 129 -19.80 1.02 -26.56
CA VAL A 129 -20.33 1.75 -25.40
C VAL A 129 -19.75 1.18 -24.10
N MET A 130 -19.75 -0.15 -23.94
CA MET A 130 -19.15 -0.80 -22.76
C MET A 130 -17.65 -0.52 -22.63
N LEU A 131 -16.90 -0.48 -23.75
CA LEU A 131 -15.49 -0.09 -23.75
C LEU A 131 -15.27 1.35 -23.28
N ASP A 132 -16.14 2.27 -23.69
CA ASP A 132 -16.05 3.68 -23.30
C ASP A 132 -16.34 3.83 -21.81
N THR A 133 -17.37 3.15 -21.29
CA THR A 133 -17.63 3.10 -19.85
C THR A 133 -16.44 2.51 -19.08
N CYS A 134 -15.83 1.41 -19.56
CA CYS A 134 -14.62 0.86 -18.94
C CYS A 134 -13.47 1.88 -18.87
N SER A 135 -13.30 2.69 -19.92
CA SER A 135 -12.28 3.72 -19.98
C SER A 135 -12.52 4.85 -18.97
N GLU A 136 -13.78 5.28 -18.83
CA GLU A 136 -14.19 6.30 -17.86
C GLU A 136 -13.97 5.81 -16.42
N GLU A 137 -14.42 4.60 -16.10
CA GLU A 137 -14.23 3.98 -14.79
C GLU A 137 -12.75 3.78 -14.46
N THR A 138 -11.93 3.34 -15.43
CA THR A 138 -10.48 3.20 -15.24
C THR A 138 -9.83 4.53 -14.87
N LYS A 139 -10.23 5.64 -15.51
CA LYS A 139 -9.75 6.98 -15.19
C LYS A 139 -10.19 7.41 -13.80
N ALA A 140 -11.46 7.16 -13.44
CA ALA A 140 -11.98 7.45 -12.11
C ALA A 140 -11.18 6.69 -11.03
N PHE A 141 -10.95 5.39 -11.20
CA PHE A 141 -10.16 4.60 -10.25
C PHE A 141 -8.71 5.04 -10.17
N SER A 142 -8.07 5.38 -11.29
CA SER A 142 -6.70 5.88 -11.32
C SER A 142 -6.57 7.19 -10.54
N LEU A 143 -7.52 8.12 -10.70
CA LEU A 143 -7.56 9.37 -9.95
C LEU A 143 -7.70 9.12 -8.43
N HIS A 144 -8.58 8.20 -8.03
CA HIS A 144 -8.74 7.84 -6.62
C HIS A 144 -7.46 7.24 -6.02
N LEU A 145 -6.74 6.43 -6.81
CA LEU A 145 -5.48 5.82 -6.40
C LEU A 145 -4.38 6.88 -6.22
N GLU A 146 -4.30 7.87 -7.12
CA GLU A 146 -3.37 8.99 -7.02
C GLU A 146 -3.65 9.88 -5.80
N VAL A 147 -4.93 10.26 -5.59
CA VAL A 147 -5.34 11.04 -4.42
C VAL A 147 -5.04 10.27 -3.13
N GLY A 148 -5.29 8.96 -3.11
CA GLY A 148 -4.94 8.08 -2.00
C GLY A 148 -3.43 8.06 -1.70
N LYS A 149 -2.59 7.92 -2.74
CA LYS A 149 -1.13 7.94 -2.62
C LYS A 149 -0.61 9.27 -2.09
N HIS A 150 -1.14 10.40 -2.57
CA HIS A 150 -0.78 11.73 -2.07
C HIS A 150 -1.20 11.94 -0.62
N GLY A 151 -2.41 11.52 -0.25
CA GLY A 151 -2.89 11.57 1.13
C GLY A 151 -2.01 10.74 2.07
N MET A 152 -1.63 9.53 1.66
CA MET A 152 -0.76 8.66 2.44
C MET A 152 0.65 9.24 2.60
N LYS A 153 1.23 9.76 1.51
CA LYS A 153 2.53 10.43 1.55
C LYS A 153 2.52 11.63 2.52
N ARG A 154 1.46 12.45 2.48
CA ARG A 154 1.30 13.60 3.38
C ARG A 154 1.16 13.16 4.84
N ALA A 155 0.35 12.15 5.13
CA ALA A 155 0.20 11.61 6.48
C ALA A 155 1.51 11.02 7.02
N MET A 156 2.29 10.35 6.17
CA MET A 156 3.60 9.83 6.53
C MET A 156 4.60 10.96 6.83
N THR A 157 4.64 12.01 6.02
CA THR A 157 5.50 13.18 6.28
C THR A 157 5.15 13.82 7.63
N ILE A 158 3.85 14.02 7.93
CA ILE A 158 3.40 14.59 9.21
C ILE A 158 3.85 13.72 10.39
N LYS A 159 3.61 12.40 10.33
CA LYS A 159 4.05 11.48 11.39
C LYS A 159 5.56 11.44 11.56
N THR A 160 6.31 11.58 10.46
CA THR A 160 7.78 11.61 10.51
C THR A 160 8.28 12.90 11.18
N GLU A 161 7.62 14.03 10.91
CA GLU A 161 7.92 15.31 11.54
C GLU A 161 7.53 15.32 13.03
N GLU A 162 6.38 14.75 13.38
CA GLU A 162 5.97 14.53 14.78
C GLU A 162 6.95 13.61 15.52
N ALA A 163 7.42 12.53 14.89
CA ALA A 163 8.43 11.66 15.48
C ALA A 163 9.78 12.37 15.66
N ALA A 164 10.21 13.17 14.68
CA ALA A 164 11.45 13.95 14.75
C ALA A 164 11.39 15.02 15.86
N THR A 165 10.27 15.73 15.98
CA THR A 165 10.05 16.72 17.05
C THR A 165 9.96 16.06 18.42
N SER A 166 9.32 14.90 18.53
CA SER A 166 9.29 14.10 19.77
C SER A 166 10.68 13.61 20.18
N ALA A 167 11.50 13.16 19.22
CA ALA A 167 12.88 12.77 19.47
C ALA A 167 13.73 13.97 19.96
N ALA A 168 13.63 15.12 19.31
CA ALA A 168 14.32 16.34 19.73
C ALA A 168 13.92 16.79 21.14
N ASN A 169 12.62 16.72 21.47
CA ASN A 169 12.13 17.02 22.81
C ASN A 169 12.64 16.02 23.86
N SER A 170 12.75 14.74 23.50
CA SER A 170 13.28 13.70 24.37
C SER A 170 14.77 13.89 24.66
N GLU A 171 15.56 14.28 23.65
CA GLU A 171 16.97 14.63 23.84
C GLU A 171 17.15 15.82 24.79
N LYS A 172 16.33 16.87 24.60
CA LYS A 172 16.34 18.03 25.48
C LYS A 172 16.00 17.65 26.93
N PHE A 173 14.94 16.85 27.11
CA PHE A 173 14.53 16.38 28.43
C PHE A 173 15.60 15.50 29.09
N ALA A 174 16.25 14.61 28.34
CA ALA A 174 17.37 13.79 28.83
C ALA A 174 18.54 14.67 29.29
N GLY A 175 18.86 15.74 28.55
CA GLY A 175 19.87 16.73 28.94
C GLY A 175 19.51 17.46 30.24
N GLU A 176 18.26 17.88 30.41
CA GLU A 176 17.77 18.53 31.63
C GLU A 176 17.79 17.56 32.83
N MET A 177 17.37 16.31 32.63
CA MET A 177 17.40 15.27 33.65
C MET A 177 18.84 14.92 34.07
N ALA A 178 19.79 14.85 33.13
CA ALA A 178 21.20 14.66 33.43
C ALA A 178 21.76 15.81 34.30
N ARG A 179 21.38 17.05 33.99
CA ARG A 179 21.78 18.23 34.78
C ARG A 179 21.17 18.18 36.19
N ALA A 180 19.88 17.86 36.32
CA ALA A 180 19.20 17.75 37.60
C ALA A 180 19.81 16.64 38.48
N THR A 181 20.11 15.48 37.89
CA THR A 181 20.77 14.37 38.58
C THR A 181 22.14 14.78 39.11
N ARG A 182 22.93 15.52 38.32
CA ARG A 182 24.24 16.02 38.74
C ARG A 182 24.14 16.95 39.95
N VAL A 183 23.16 17.83 39.98
CA VAL A 183 22.92 18.75 41.10
C VAL A 183 22.45 17.99 42.34
N ASN A 184 21.50 17.06 42.20
CA ASN A 184 21.01 16.25 43.30
C ASN A 184 22.11 15.40 43.93
N MET A 185 22.99 14.82 43.11
CA MET A 185 24.15 14.07 43.57
C MET A 185 25.10 14.95 44.41
N GLN A 186 25.38 16.18 43.97
CA GLN A 186 26.21 17.12 44.74
C GLN A 186 25.56 17.46 46.10
N LEU A 187 24.24 17.71 46.11
CA LEU A 187 23.50 17.99 47.33
C LEU A 187 23.54 16.80 48.30
N LEU A 188 23.40 15.57 47.78
CA LEU A 188 23.46 14.36 48.57
C LEU A 188 24.85 14.15 49.21
N ILE A 189 25.94 14.42 48.49
CA ILE A 189 27.31 14.34 49.04
C ILE A 189 27.47 15.31 50.21
N ILE A 190 27.06 16.57 50.03
CA ILE A 190 27.14 17.59 51.08
C ILE A 190 26.29 17.19 52.29
N THR A 191 25.05 16.76 52.05
CA THR A 191 24.13 16.37 53.11
C THR A 191 24.66 15.17 53.89
N THR A 192 25.22 14.18 53.20
CA THR A 192 25.82 12.98 53.82
C THR A 192 27.03 13.35 54.68
N ALA A 193 27.90 14.26 54.21
CA ALA A 193 29.03 14.75 54.99
C ALA A 193 28.57 15.42 56.29
N VAL A 194 27.52 16.24 56.22
CA VAL A 194 26.92 16.90 57.39
C VAL A 194 26.32 15.88 58.35
N VAL A 195 25.56 14.89 57.86
CA VAL A 195 24.96 13.84 58.71
C VAL A 195 26.03 13.02 59.42
N ILE A 196 27.09 12.60 58.72
CA ILE A 196 28.20 11.84 59.33
C ILE A 196 28.90 12.69 60.40
N ALA A 197 29.16 13.97 60.13
CA ALA A 197 29.76 14.87 61.11
C ALA A 197 28.85 15.01 62.34
N LEU A 198 27.54 15.25 62.15
CA LEU A 198 26.59 15.34 63.27
C LEU A 198 26.53 14.04 64.07
N GLN A 199 26.42 12.89 63.41
CA GLN A 199 26.40 11.58 64.09
C GLN A 199 27.66 11.35 64.92
N TYR A 200 28.83 11.71 64.38
CA TYR A 200 30.09 11.60 65.11
C TYR A 200 30.12 12.48 66.38
N PHE A 201 29.65 13.73 66.29
CA PHE A 201 29.65 14.65 67.44
C PHE A 201 28.54 14.35 68.46
N CYS A 202 27.41 13.79 68.03
CA CYS A 202 26.29 13.40 68.90
C CYS A 202 26.43 11.99 69.50
N SER A 203 27.31 11.14 68.97
CA SER A 203 27.52 9.79 69.50
C SER A 203 28.26 9.85 70.85
N ASP A 204 27.84 9.07 71.85
CA ASP A 204 28.57 8.96 73.12
C ASP A 204 29.90 8.18 73.00
N GLN A 205 30.10 7.46 71.90
CA GLN A 205 31.32 6.68 71.67
C GLN A 205 32.39 7.52 70.97
N ALA A 206 33.58 7.60 71.58
CA ALA A 206 34.75 8.22 70.97
C ALA A 206 35.34 7.29 69.88
N LEU A 207 34.79 7.33 68.67
CA LEU A 207 35.34 6.63 67.51
C LEU A 207 36.72 7.17 67.10
N PHE A 208 37.00 8.44 67.41
CA PHE A 208 38.31 9.06 67.25
C PHE A 208 38.68 9.82 68.53
N SER A 209 39.97 9.92 68.82
CA SER A 209 40.51 10.53 70.04
C SER A 209 40.56 12.07 69.99
N PHE A 210 39.75 12.72 69.16
CA PHE A 210 39.75 14.18 69.03
C PHE A 210 38.85 14.84 70.09
N GLU A 211 39.33 15.92 70.68
CA GLU A 211 38.57 16.73 71.63
C GLU A 211 37.39 17.41 70.93
N ARG A 212 36.16 17.18 71.42
CA ARG A 212 34.93 17.65 70.78
C ARG A 212 34.72 19.14 71.03
N ASN A 213 35.09 19.96 70.05
CA ASN A 213 34.91 21.41 70.09
C ASN A 213 34.22 21.90 68.80
N SER A 214 33.48 23.01 68.85
CA SER A 214 32.83 23.62 67.69
C SER A 214 33.83 23.93 66.55
N ARG A 215 35.08 24.26 66.89
CA ARG A 215 36.16 24.42 65.91
C ARG A 215 36.51 23.11 65.20
N THR A 216 36.59 22.00 65.93
CA THR A 216 36.89 20.67 65.36
C THR A 216 35.75 20.15 64.49
N PHE A 217 34.50 20.56 64.74
CA PHE A 217 33.37 20.23 63.88
C PHE A 217 33.53 20.81 62.47
N TRP A 218 33.85 22.12 62.38
CA TRP A 218 34.10 22.76 61.09
C TRP A 218 35.31 22.18 60.38
N ILE A 219 36.39 21.87 61.10
CA ILE A 219 37.57 21.21 60.53
C ILE A 219 37.21 19.83 59.99
N SER A 220 36.45 19.03 60.75
CA SER A 220 35.98 17.70 60.33
C SER A 220 35.12 17.78 59.07
N LEU A 221 34.19 18.74 59.00
CA LEU A 221 33.37 18.97 57.81
C LEU A 221 34.22 19.38 56.59
N CYS A 222 35.19 20.28 56.79
CA CYS A 222 36.14 20.70 55.75
C CYS A 222 37.02 19.55 55.24
N VAL A 223 37.26 18.51 56.03
CA VAL A 223 38.00 17.31 55.61
C VAL A 223 37.07 16.26 54.98
N LEU A 224 35.88 16.06 55.54
CA LEU A 224 34.90 15.06 55.09
C LEU A 224 34.34 15.38 53.71
N VAL A 225 34.01 16.63 53.41
CA VAL A 225 33.46 17.03 52.10
C VAL A 225 34.41 16.68 50.94
N PRO A 226 35.71 17.09 50.94
CA PRO A 226 36.64 16.69 49.89
C PRO A 226 36.95 15.18 49.94
N GLY A 227 37.03 14.58 51.12
CA GLY A 227 37.25 13.13 51.26
C GLY A 227 36.16 12.29 50.58
N LEU A 228 34.89 12.60 50.85
CA LEU A 228 33.73 11.95 50.22
C LEU A 228 33.65 12.28 48.72
N SER A 229 34.04 13.48 48.30
CA SER A 229 34.09 13.86 46.88
C SER A 229 35.13 13.02 46.12
N VAL A 230 36.32 12.80 46.69
CA VAL A 230 37.36 11.94 46.11
C VAL A 230 36.91 10.48 46.07
N LEU A 231 36.34 9.97 47.16
CA LEU A 231 35.80 8.61 47.20
C LEU A 231 34.75 8.40 46.10
N PHE A 232 33.83 9.34 45.98
CA PHE A 232 32.79 9.29 44.96
C PHE A 232 33.36 9.33 43.53
N PHE A 233 34.39 10.15 43.30
CA PHE A 233 35.10 10.17 42.02
C PHE A 233 35.76 8.82 41.69
N VAL A 234 36.39 8.17 42.67
CA VAL A 234 36.99 6.84 42.48
C VAL A 234 35.93 5.79 42.17
N LEU A 235 34.79 5.79 42.89
CA LEU A 235 33.69 4.87 42.61
C LEU A 235 33.12 5.06 41.19
N ASN A 236 32.91 6.31 40.77
CA ASN A 236 32.49 6.61 39.40
C ASN A 236 33.51 6.15 38.35
N ALA A 237 34.80 6.33 38.60
CA ALA A 237 35.84 5.85 37.70
C ALA A 237 35.82 4.32 37.57
N LEU A 238 35.65 3.61 38.69
CA LEU A 238 35.52 2.15 38.70
C LEU A 238 34.29 1.69 37.92
N ASP A 239 33.13 2.34 38.10
CA ASP A 239 31.92 1.98 37.37
C ASP A 239 32.03 2.30 35.87
N HIS A 240 32.71 3.39 35.50
CA HIS A 240 33.00 3.67 34.09
C HIS A 240 33.94 2.63 33.47
N VAL A 241 34.94 2.16 34.22
CA VAL A 241 35.82 1.07 33.77
C VAL A 241 35.05 -0.24 33.61
N LYS A 242 34.14 -0.56 34.56
CA LYS A 242 33.24 -1.72 34.45
C LYS A 242 32.37 -1.61 33.20
N PHE A 243 31.78 -0.45 32.94
CA PHE A 243 30.92 -0.25 31.77
C PHE A 243 31.69 -0.50 30.47
N ILE A 244 32.89 0.08 30.30
CA ILE A 244 33.74 -0.16 29.12
C ILE A 244 34.10 -1.65 28.99
N PHE A 245 34.42 -2.30 30.11
CA PHE A 245 34.75 -3.72 30.11
C PHE A 245 33.56 -4.58 29.67
N PHE A 246 32.37 -4.29 30.19
CA PHE A 246 31.14 -4.99 29.84
C PHE A 246 30.75 -4.76 28.38
N ASP A 247 30.82 -3.53 27.87
CA ASP A 247 30.50 -3.21 26.48
C ASP A 247 31.42 -3.96 25.50
N ARG A 248 32.73 -4.00 25.78
CA ARG A 248 33.68 -4.80 24.99
C ARG A 248 33.43 -6.31 25.08
N PHE A 249 33.07 -6.81 26.26
CA PHE A 249 32.85 -8.24 26.47
C PHE A 249 31.55 -8.71 25.78
N TYR A 250 30.46 -7.97 25.93
CA TYR A 250 29.18 -8.29 25.30
C TYR A 250 29.14 -7.97 23.81
N GLY A 251 29.81 -6.91 23.34
CA GLY A 251 29.93 -6.63 21.90
C GLY A 251 30.68 -7.73 21.15
N ARG A 252 31.61 -8.44 21.81
CA ARG A 252 32.27 -9.63 21.23
C ARG A 252 31.38 -10.87 21.23
N LEU A 253 30.46 -11.00 22.18
CA LEU A 253 29.51 -12.12 22.24
C LEU A 253 28.34 -11.93 21.25
N GLY A 254 27.86 -10.69 21.05
CA GLY A 254 26.77 -10.39 20.13
C GLY A 254 27.09 -10.60 18.65
N ASN A 255 28.35 -10.36 18.24
CA ASN A 255 28.80 -10.58 16.85
C ASN A 255 29.12 -12.06 16.53
N ALA A 256 29.03 -12.97 17.50
CA ALA A 256 29.29 -14.40 17.29
C ALA A 256 28.03 -15.20 16.89
N VAL A 257 26.85 -14.56 16.81
CA VAL A 257 25.56 -15.20 16.47
C VAL A 257 24.89 -14.46 15.31
N THR A 258 25.54 -14.43 14.15
CA THR A 258 24.84 -14.31 12.87
C THR A 258 24.70 -15.72 12.29
N PRO A 259 23.54 -16.38 12.40
CA PRO A 259 23.33 -17.64 11.69
C PRO A 259 23.41 -17.36 10.20
N THR A 260 24.37 -18.00 9.53
CA THR A 260 24.44 -18.11 8.08
C THR A 260 23.16 -18.79 7.60
N ILE A 261 22.20 -18.01 7.13
CA ILE A 261 21.06 -18.54 6.37
C ILE A 261 21.61 -18.83 4.97
N GLU A 262 21.86 -20.11 4.69
CA GLU A 262 22.13 -20.58 3.33
C GLU A 262 20.88 -20.38 2.47
N PRO A 263 21.00 -19.77 1.28
CA PRO A 263 19.89 -19.69 0.34
C PRO A 263 19.63 -21.06 -0.29
N VAL A 264 18.38 -21.53 -0.19
CA VAL A 264 17.81 -22.65 -0.96
C VAL A 264 17.16 -22.11 -2.22
#